data_AF-A0A534NDW8-F1
#
_entry.id   AF-A0A534NDW8-F1
#
_cell.length_a   1.000
_cell.length_b   1.000
_cell.length_c   1.000
_cell.angle_alpha   90.00
_cell.angle_beta   90.00
_cell.angle_gamma   90.00
#
_symmetry.space_group_name_H-M   'P 1'
#
loop_
_entity.id
_entity.type
_entity.pdbx_description
1 polymer ?
#
loop_
_entity_poly.entity_id
_entity_poly.type
_entity_poly.pdbx_seq_one_letter_code
_entity_poly.pdbx_strand_id
1 'polypeptide(L)'
;MTTQKRIFLLATPVWFFATLAINTMGAQGTVVTELTSANGNNWCNIDYDSGTDGSSAEDDVPKYTTTSLRDSPKGQWGRVTPIADGNHPNLYYNQSEIDELRHMILVQHSPQNLVDLYNKSMKNAVAVSPQNNQSPHHNNMRAAISYMIEPTPAKADAIRTALLNFMSYFPKGLPNWFRTIGCYFCGYSTPWLFDLLMAYHPGKLSSTEVNNLKNWFAKSAENLKFDTRDSFAVSGPSDNRATWTVPVSTREAKTMSPFPNWYSRYMGPSLASALVSGNQDDVDYWADSSWPHTLLTFNGVTSTFPSDQANRYDLVMYLLAVYPSGANTDTYDREGFGYNGPKTWCTVSYYDPRLADGGSYHWAQMSGAILGAEMAYHNGMIGVFGLTDVPGTEPALLRTSKLAIQSRTQKDFRPTSLTGHPSIGHDPINWAAYRRYSDPTIEHAVSKLGRSVSFGAELPNEVWEFFGYPRRIVWTSGVVQ
;
A
#
# COMPACT_ATOMS: atom_id res chain seq x y z
N MET A 1 -20.12 37.48 -29.32
CA MET A 1 -19.19 37.52 -28.18
C MET A 1 -18.12 38.54 -28.49
N THR A 2 -18.12 39.66 -27.78
CA THR A 2 -17.14 40.73 -27.96
C THR A 2 -15.97 40.46 -27.02
N THR A 3 -14.82 40.10 -27.58
CA THR A 3 -13.58 39.89 -26.81
C THR A 3 -13.05 41.26 -26.38
N GLN A 4 -13.19 41.63 -25.10
CA GLN A 4 -12.45 42.77 -24.56
C GLN A 4 -10.99 42.36 -24.37
N LYS A 5 -10.08 42.98 -25.13
CA LYS A 5 -8.64 42.98 -24.84
C LYS A 5 -8.33 44.27 -24.09
N ARG A 6 -7.82 44.19 -22.86
CA ARG A 6 -7.29 45.36 -22.13
C ARG A 6 -5.78 45.40 -22.34
N ILE A 7 -5.28 46.55 -22.77
CA ILE A 7 -3.86 46.85 -22.93
C ILE A 7 -3.52 47.90 -21.87
N PHE A 8 -2.46 47.68 -21.09
CA PHE A 8 -1.98 48.63 -20.10
C PHE A 8 -0.57 49.11 -20.44
N LEU A 9 -0.39 50.42 -20.43
CA LEU A 9 0.88 51.11 -20.67
C LEU A 9 1.34 51.75 -19.37
N LEU A 10 2.55 51.41 -18.93
CA LEU A 10 3.30 52.17 -17.94
C LEU A 10 4.43 52.89 -18.68
N ALA A 11 4.34 54.21 -18.76
CA ALA A 11 5.44 55.06 -19.19
C ALA A 11 5.97 55.80 -17.96
N THR A 12 7.20 55.49 -17.55
CA THR A 12 7.97 56.34 -16.64
C THR A 12 8.95 57.17 -17.46
N PRO A 13 9.13 58.46 -17.19
CA PRO A 13 9.93 59.32 -18.05
C PRO A 13 11.41 59.28 -17.65
N VAL A 14 12.10 58.14 -17.70
CA VAL A 14 13.57 58.13 -17.86
C VAL A 14 14.06 56.78 -18.42
N TRP A 15 14.57 56.81 -19.65
CA TRP A 15 15.54 55.88 -20.26
C TRP A 15 15.56 54.42 -19.78
N PHE A 16 14.56 53.60 -20.13
CA PHE A 16 14.74 52.15 -20.37
C PHE A 16 13.61 51.67 -21.29
N PHE A 17 13.91 50.71 -22.17
CA PHE A 17 12.91 50.07 -23.04
C PHE A 17 11.91 49.31 -22.15
N ALA A 18 10.66 49.77 -22.08
CA ALA A 18 9.58 49.00 -21.48
C ALA A 18 9.12 47.94 -22.49
N THR A 19 9.40 46.67 -22.22
CA THR A 19 8.89 45.57 -23.02
C THR A 19 7.42 45.34 -22.65
N LEU A 20 6.52 45.48 -23.62
CA LEU A 20 5.10 45.15 -23.43
C LEU A 20 4.94 43.62 -23.40
N ALA A 21 4.89 43.04 -22.20
CA ALA A 21 4.61 41.62 -22.03
C ALA A 21 3.10 41.36 -22.06
N ILE A 22 2.58 40.91 -23.21
CA ILE A 22 1.22 40.36 -23.29
C ILE A 22 1.34 38.87 -22.97
N ASN A 23 1.15 38.52 -21.70
CA ASN A 23 1.08 37.12 -21.29
C ASN A 23 -0.32 36.55 -21.58
N THR A 24 -0.37 35.28 -21.98
CA THR A 24 -1.61 34.52 -22.13
C THR A 24 -2.32 34.39 -20.79
N MET A 25 -3.67 34.50 -20.78
CA MET A 25 -4.47 34.19 -19.58
C MET A 25 -4.10 32.81 -19.04
N GLY A 26 -3.75 32.74 -17.76
CA GLY A 26 -3.36 31.50 -17.07
C GLY A 26 -1.86 31.21 -16.99
N ALA A 27 -0.98 32.14 -17.42
CA ALA A 27 0.46 32.02 -17.19
C ALA A 27 0.81 32.09 -15.69
N GLN A 28 1.69 31.20 -15.22
CA GLN A 28 2.18 31.13 -13.84
C GLN A 28 3.50 31.89 -13.71
N GLY A 29 3.78 32.42 -12.53
CA GLY A 29 5.00 33.18 -12.24
C GLY A 29 5.21 33.45 -10.75
N THR A 30 6.42 33.87 -10.41
CA THR A 30 6.85 34.17 -9.05
C THR A 30 6.87 35.68 -8.81
N VAL A 31 6.33 36.15 -7.68
CA VAL A 31 6.46 37.55 -7.28
C VAL A 31 7.90 37.79 -6.80
N VAL A 32 8.65 38.59 -7.55
CA VAL A 32 10.10 38.80 -7.31
C VAL A 32 10.40 40.02 -6.45
N THR A 33 9.47 40.98 -6.37
CA THR A 33 9.60 42.18 -5.51
C THR A 33 8.24 42.73 -5.08
N GLU A 34 8.16 43.24 -3.86
CA GLU A 34 6.99 43.94 -3.33
C GLU A 34 7.15 45.48 -3.44
N LEU A 35 6.22 46.07 -4.22
CA LEU A 35 5.52 47.35 -4.04
C LEU A 35 6.20 48.70 -4.37
N THR A 36 5.71 49.29 -5.46
CA THR A 36 5.40 50.74 -5.54
C THR A 36 3.89 50.92 -5.38
N SER A 37 3.45 51.71 -4.40
CA SER A 37 2.03 52.06 -4.24
C SER A 37 1.63 53.14 -5.24
N ALA A 38 0.66 52.87 -6.11
CA ALA A 38 0.18 53.83 -7.10
C ALA A 38 -1.29 53.58 -7.44
N ASN A 39 -2.07 54.66 -7.60
CA ASN A 39 -3.49 54.62 -7.98
C ASN A 39 -4.38 53.78 -7.06
N GLY A 40 -4.08 53.75 -5.76
CA GLY A 40 -4.87 53.01 -4.77
C GLY A 40 -4.58 51.51 -4.71
N ASN A 41 -3.67 51.00 -5.56
CA ASN A 41 -3.29 49.60 -5.61
C ASN A 41 -1.80 49.40 -5.30
N ASN A 42 -1.52 48.19 -4.88
CA ASN A 42 -0.21 47.64 -4.61
C ASN A 42 0.30 46.91 -5.87
N TRP A 43 1.44 47.32 -6.43
CA TRP A 43 1.98 46.74 -7.67
C TRP A 43 3.16 45.81 -7.41
N CYS A 44 3.09 44.58 -7.93
CA CYS A 44 4.15 43.58 -7.84
C CYS A 44 4.76 43.29 -9.21
N ASN A 45 6.06 42.99 -9.23
CA ASN A 45 6.70 42.40 -10.41
C ASN A 45 6.61 40.87 -10.32
N ILE A 46 6.26 40.25 -11.44
CA ILE A 46 6.08 38.82 -11.60
C ILE A 46 7.08 38.33 -12.64
N ASP A 47 7.95 37.42 -12.22
CA ASP A 47 8.82 36.61 -13.06
C ASP A 47 7.98 35.45 -13.59
N TYR A 48 7.58 35.49 -14.85
CA TYR A 48 6.68 34.48 -15.42
C TYR A 48 7.49 33.31 -16.00
N ASP A 49 7.08 32.08 -15.70
CA ASP A 49 7.73 30.86 -16.19
C ASP A 49 7.72 30.73 -17.73
N SER A 50 6.88 31.52 -18.40
CA SER A 50 6.83 31.66 -19.86
C SER A 50 7.96 32.51 -20.46
N GLY A 51 8.85 33.05 -19.64
CA GLY A 51 10.07 33.75 -20.05
C GLY A 51 9.90 35.23 -20.40
N THR A 52 8.75 35.85 -20.11
CA THR A 52 8.59 37.32 -20.20
C THR A 52 7.94 37.86 -18.93
N ASP A 53 8.77 38.49 -18.12
CA ASP A 53 8.36 39.13 -16.86
C ASP A 53 7.35 40.25 -17.09
N GLY A 54 6.51 40.49 -16.10
CA GLY A 54 5.52 41.57 -16.14
C GLY A 54 5.24 42.15 -14.76
N SER A 55 4.33 43.11 -14.70
CA SER A 55 3.86 43.70 -13.45
C SER A 55 2.34 43.59 -13.35
N SER A 56 1.82 43.31 -12.15
CA SER A 56 0.38 43.23 -11.89
C SER A 56 0.02 43.96 -10.59
N ALA A 57 -1.23 44.40 -10.48
CA ALA A 57 -1.78 44.77 -9.19
C ALA A 57 -1.92 43.50 -8.34
N GLU A 58 -1.49 43.56 -7.08
CA GLU A 58 -1.48 42.46 -6.12
C GLU A 58 -2.87 41.82 -5.97
N ASP A 59 -3.93 42.63 -5.99
CA ASP A 59 -5.33 42.21 -5.84
C ASP A 59 -5.87 41.48 -7.07
N ASP A 60 -5.26 41.68 -8.25
CA ASP A 60 -5.67 41.06 -9.51
C ASP A 60 -4.90 39.75 -9.79
N VAL A 61 -3.96 39.36 -8.93
CA VAL A 61 -3.22 38.09 -9.04
C VAL A 61 -3.88 37.04 -8.16
N PRO A 62 -4.43 35.94 -8.73
CA PRO A 62 -4.84 34.79 -7.95
C PRO A 62 -3.62 34.20 -7.23
N LYS A 63 -3.51 34.44 -5.92
CA LYS A 63 -2.43 33.91 -5.09
C LYS A 63 -2.72 32.44 -4.80
N TYR A 64 -1.82 31.57 -5.22
CA TYR A 64 -1.79 30.18 -4.75
C TYR A 64 -0.66 30.06 -3.74
N THR A 65 -0.99 29.64 -2.53
CA THR A 65 0.02 29.35 -1.52
C THR A 65 0.80 28.13 -1.98
N THR A 66 2.07 28.29 -2.35
CA THR A 66 2.98 27.15 -2.42
C THR A 66 3.13 26.65 -1.00
N THR A 67 2.37 25.61 -0.64
CA THR A 67 2.58 24.91 0.62
C THR A 67 4.02 24.44 0.61
N SER A 68 4.90 25.01 1.45
CA SER A 68 6.26 24.50 1.58
C SER A 68 6.16 23.00 1.83
N LEU A 69 6.88 22.19 1.05
CA LEU A 69 6.95 20.73 1.19
C LEU A 69 7.51 20.39 2.57
N ARG A 70 6.66 20.40 3.59
CA ARG A 70 6.99 19.98 4.94
C ARG A 70 6.44 18.58 5.12
N ASP A 71 7.28 17.73 5.71
CA ASP A 71 6.94 16.40 6.18
C ASP A 71 5.59 16.41 6.92
N SER A 72 4.72 15.45 6.59
CA SER A 72 3.46 15.25 7.30
C SER A 72 3.74 14.79 8.74
N PRO A 73 3.00 15.28 9.76
CA PRO A 73 3.12 14.73 11.10
C PRO A 73 2.82 13.23 11.09
N LYS A 74 3.74 12.41 11.64
CA LYS A 74 3.49 10.98 11.82
C LYS A 74 2.34 10.75 12.77
N GLY A 75 1.60 9.68 12.55
CA GLY A 75 0.57 9.19 13.45
C GLY A 75 -0.76 9.94 13.35
N GLN A 76 -1.03 10.61 12.23
CA GLN A 76 -2.33 11.25 11.96
C GLN A 76 -3.51 10.28 12.18
N TRP A 77 -3.33 8.99 11.90
CA TRP A 77 -4.33 7.92 12.09
C TRP A 77 -3.98 6.95 13.23
N GLY A 78 -3.13 7.40 14.15
CA GLY A 78 -2.44 6.59 15.16
C GLY A 78 -1.03 6.21 14.70
N ARG A 79 -0.07 6.19 15.63
CA ARG A 79 1.32 5.87 15.33
C ARG A 79 1.55 4.37 15.49
N VAL A 80 2.14 3.74 14.47
CA VAL A 80 2.57 2.35 14.57
C VAL A 80 3.80 2.26 15.46
N THR A 81 3.80 1.33 16.41
CA THR A 81 4.91 1.03 17.31
C THR A 81 5.36 -0.42 17.14
N PRO A 82 6.65 -0.75 17.29
CA PRO A 82 7.10 -2.14 17.30
C PRO A 82 6.37 -3.01 18.34
N ILE A 83 6.31 -4.32 18.09
CA ILE A 83 5.74 -5.27 19.04
C ILE A 83 6.69 -5.36 20.24
N ALA A 84 6.22 -4.93 21.41
CA ALA A 84 6.98 -5.04 22.64
C ALA A 84 7.14 -6.52 23.06
N ASP A 85 8.26 -6.87 23.70
CA ASP A 85 8.60 -8.27 24.07
C ASP A 85 7.53 -8.96 24.93
N GLY A 86 6.74 -8.19 25.70
CA GLY A 86 5.64 -8.69 26.52
C GLY A 86 4.26 -8.61 25.86
N ASN A 87 4.18 -8.18 24.60
CA ASN A 87 2.92 -7.92 23.89
C ASN A 87 2.73 -8.84 22.67
N HIS A 88 3.40 -9.99 22.64
CA HIS A 88 3.14 -11.03 21.64
C HIS A 88 1.91 -11.87 22.04
N PRO A 89 1.07 -12.32 21.09
CA PRO A 89 1.18 -12.12 19.65
C PRO A 89 0.46 -10.82 19.25
N ASN A 90 0.98 -10.13 18.22
CA ASN A 90 0.34 -8.90 17.76
C ASN A 90 0.65 -8.54 16.29
N LEU A 91 1.21 -9.47 15.49
CA LEU A 91 1.55 -9.15 14.10
C LEU A 91 0.32 -9.07 13.18
N TYR A 92 -0.54 -10.09 13.19
CA TYR A 92 -1.79 -10.12 12.38
C TYR A 92 -3.05 -10.40 13.20
N TYR A 93 -2.84 -10.84 14.44
CA TYR A 93 -3.87 -11.16 15.41
C TYR A 93 -3.32 -10.83 16.79
N ASN A 94 -4.17 -10.22 17.62
CA ASN A 94 -3.90 -10.17 19.05
C ASN A 94 -4.45 -11.43 19.77
N GLN A 95 -4.11 -11.61 21.05
CA GLN A 95 -4.54 -12.78 21.82
C GLN A 95 -6.08 -12.98 21.81
N SER A 96 -6.84 -11.89 21.95
CA SER A 96 -8.32 -11.97 22.00
C SER A 96 -8.93 -12.46 20.68
N GLU A 97 -8.34 -12.10 19.55
CA GLU A 97 -8.78 -12.55 18.24
C GLU A 97 -8.39 -14.01 18.00
N ILE A 98 -7.21 -14.43 18.49
CA ILE A 98 -6.78 -15.83 18.42
C ILE A 98 -7.69 -16.72 19.26
N ASP A 99 -8.05 -16.29 20.48
CA ASP A 99 -8.92 -17.06 21.36
C ASP A 99 -10.32 -17.21 20.77
N GLU A 100 -10.84 -16.17 20.13
CA GLU A 100 -12.10 -16.23 19.38
C GLU A 100 -12.00 -17.18 18.19
N LEU A 101 -10.93 -17.11 17.40
CA LEU A 101 -10.70 -18.00 16.26
C LEU A 101 -10.54 -19.46 16.70
N ARG A 102 -9.87 -19.73 17.82
CA ARG A 102 -9.80 -21.06 18.46
C ARG A 102 -11.19 -21.54 18.87
N HIS A 103 -11.99 -20.68 19.49
CA HIS A 103 -13.34 -21.03 19.88
C HIS A 103 -14.22 -21.36 18.66
N MET A 104 -14.15 -20.56 17.60
CA MET A 104 -14.83 -20.80 16.32
C MET A 104 -14.47 -22.16 15.71
N ILE A 105 -13.17 -22.49 15.66
CA ILE A 105 -12.67 -23.69 14.96
C ILE A 105 -12.79 -24.96 15.82
N LEU A 106 -12.38 -24.90 17.08
CA LEU A 106 -12.22 -26.09 17.95
C LEU A 106 -13.45 -26.39 18.80
N VAL A 107 -14.32 -25.41 19.03
CA VAL A 107 -15.49 -25.56 19.92
C VAL A 107 -16.78 -25.45 19.12
N GLN A 108 -17.00 -24.31 18.46
CA GLN A 108 -18.25 -24.06 17.73
C GLN A 108 -18.32 -24.82 16.41
N HIS A 109 -17.17 -25.15 15.82
CA HIS A 109 -17.06 -25.70 14.48
C HIS A 109 -17.83 -24.85 13.45
N SER A 110 -17.69 -23.52 13.54
CA SER A 110 -18.39 -22.57 12.68
C SER A 110 -17.51 -21.36 12.33
N PRO A 111 -17.50 -20.91 11.07
CA PRO A 111 -18.26 -21.46 9.95
C PRO A 111 -17.61 -22.73 9.37
N GLN A 112 -18.43 -23.64 8.84
CA GLN A 112 -17.99 -24.99 8.43
C GLN A 112 -16.84 -24.97 7.41
N ASN A 113 -16.87 -24.04 6.46
CA ASN A 113 -15.81 -23.87 5.45
C ASN A 113 -14.43 -23.59 6.06
N LEU A 114 -14.37 -22.75 7.11
CA LEU A 114 -13.13 -22.41 7.80
C LEU A 114 -12.60 -23.63 8.58
N VAL A 115 -13.50 -24.40 9.22
CA VAL A 115 -13.17 -25.63 9.94
C VAL A 115 -12.64 -26.70 8.99
N ASP A 116 -13.31 -26.90 7.85
CA ASP A 116 -12.90 -27.86 6.83
C ASP A 116 -11.53 -27.50 6.27
N LEU A 117 -11.28 -26.19 6.05
CA LEU A 117 -10.00 -25.70 5.57
C LEU A 117 -8.88 -25.91 6.58
N TYR A 118 -9.16 -25.62 7.86
CA TYR A 118 -8.24 -25.87 8.95
C TYR A 118 -7.86 -27.35 9.02
N ASN A 119 -8.85 -28.24 9.08
CA ASN A 119 -8.64 -29.68 9.18
C ASN A 119 -7.92 -30.26 7.96
N LYS A 120 -8.24 -29.78 6.75
CA LYS A 120 -7.67 -30.28 5.50
C LYS A 120 -6.22 -29.84 5.30
N SER A 121 -5.88 -28.60 5.62
CA SER A 121 -4.66 -27.96 5.11
C SER A 121 -3.78 -27.27 6.15
N MET A 122 -4.29 -26.99 7.36
CA MET A 122 -3.56 -26.21 8.37
C MET A 122 -3.21 -27.02 9.62
N LYS A 123 -4.13 -27.86 10.12
CA LYS A 123 -4.05 -28.51 11.44
C LYS A 123 -2.72 -29.22 11.71
N ASN A 124 -2.18 -29.90 10.70
CA ASN A 124 -0.94 -30.66 10.80
C ASN A 124 0.27 -29.97 10.13
N ALA A 125 0.12 -28.72 9.68
CA ALA A 125 1.23 -27.99 9.08
C ALA A 125 2.29 -27.65 10.14
N VAL A 126 3.56 -27.82 9.77
CA VAL A 126 4.71 -27.62 10.66
C VAL A 126 5.69 -26.67 9.97
N ALA A 127 6.36 -25.82 10.75
CA ALA A 127 7.33 -24.88 10.22
C ALA A 127 8.52 -25.61 9.61
N VAL A 128 9.00 -25.11 8.48
CA VAL A 128 10.10 -25.67 7.70
C VAL A 128 11.20 -24.63 7.50
N SER A 129 12.43 -25.12 7.45
CA SER A 129 13.64 -24.34 7.20
C SER A 129 13.73 -23.90 5.72
N PRO A 130 14.59 -22.93 5.38
CA PRO A 130 14.92 -22.64 3.99
C PRO A 130 15.45 -23.88 3.27
N GLN A 131 15.03 -24.06 2.01
CA GLN A 131 15.40 -25.19 1.16
C GLN A 131 15.80 -24.72 -0.23
N ASN A 132 16.76 -25.41 -0.84
CA ASN A 132 17.13 -25.17 -2.23
C ASN A 132 15.97 -25.57 -3.14
N ASN A 133 15.66 -24.74 -4.14
CA ASN A 133 14.65 -24.97 -5.20
C ASN A 133 13.17 -25.01 -4.77
N GLN A 134 12.84 -24.68 -3.51
CA GLN A 134 11.46 -24.55 -3.04
C GLN A 134 11.31 -23.30 -2.17
N SER A 135 10.15 -22.65 -2.18
CA SER A 135 9.85 -21.59 -1.21
C SER A 135 9.16 -22.18 0.03
N PRO A 136 9.77 -22.11 1.22
CA PRO A 136 9.16 -22.57 2.48
C PRO A 136 8.01 -21.65 2.95
N HIS A 137 7.86 -20.46 2.36
CA HIS A 137 6.96 -19.43 2.82
C HIS A 137 5.52 -19.91 2.98
N HIS A 138 4.96 -20.51 1.94
CA HIS A 138 3.58 -21.00 1.95
C HIS A 138 3.34 -22.04 3.04
N ASN A 139 4.30 -22.95 3.25
CA ASN A 139 4.23 -23.93 4.34
C ASN A 139 4.30 -23.25 5.70
N ASN A 140 5.14 -22.23 5.85
CA ASN A 140 5.29 -21.49 7.10
C ASN A 140 4.09 -20.60 7.42
N MET A 141 3.36 -20.09 6.42
CA MET A 141 2.07 -19.43 6.64
C MET A 141 1.01 -20.41 7.20
N ARG A 142 0.93 -21.63 6.64
CA ARG A 142 0.04 -22.69 7.16
C ARG A 142 0.46 -23.13 8.57
N ALA A 143 1.77 -23.24 8.81
CA ALA A 143 2.32 -23.59 10.12
C ALA A 143 2.05 -22.52 11.19
N ALA A 144 2.11 -21.24 10.81
CA ALA A 144 1.75 -20.14 11.70
C ALA A 144 0.30 -20.26 12.16
N ILE A 145 -0.65 -20.48 11.23
CA ILE A 145 -2.07 -20.73 11.58
C ILE A 145 -2.20 -22.00 12.44
N SER A 146 -1.54 -23.08 12.05
CA SER A 146 -1.54 -24.35 12.80
C SER A 146 -1.13 -24.17 14.26
N TYR A 147 -0.07 -23.39 14.49
CA TYR A 147 0.47 -23.13 15.81
C TYR A 147 -0.34 -22.12 16.59
N MET A 148 -0.85 -21.09 15.91
CA MET A 148 -1.80 -20.11 16.48
C MET A 148 -3.04 -20.80 17.05
N ILE A 149 -3.62 -21.77 16.33
CA ILE A 149 -4.81 -22.50 16.80
C ILE A 149 -4.45 -23.57 17.85
N GLU A 150 -3.42 -24.38 17.61
CA GLU A 150 -2.99 -25.47 18.51
C GLU A 150 -1.47 -25.40 18.78
N PRO A 151 -1.00 -24.62 19.78
CA PRO A 151 0.42 -24.37 20.02
C PRO A 151 1.08 -25.52 20.80
N THR A 152 1.41 -26.61 20.12
CA THR A 152 2.07 -27.76 20.78
C THR A 152 3.58 -27.56 20.94
N PRO A 153 4.23 -28.22 21.93
CA PRO A 153 5.68 -28.17 22.09
C PRO A 153 6.45 -28.59 20.82
N ALA A 154 5.96 -29.61 20.10
CA ALA A 154 6.59 -30.09 18.87
C ALA A 154 6.55 -29.05 17.74
N LYS A 155 5.43 -28.32 17.59
CA LYS A 155 5.33 -27.21 16.64
C LYS A 155 6.25 -26.06 17.06
N ALA A 156 6.34 -25.75 18.36
CA ALA A 156 7.25 -24.74 18.89
C ALA A 156 8.73 -25.07 18.58
N ASP A 157 9.13 -26.33 18.74
CA ASP A 157 10.49 -26.79 18.41
C ASP A 157 10.80 -26.68 16.91
N ALA A 158 9.83 -26.98 16.05
CA ALA A 158 9.97 -26.79 14.61
C ALA A 158 10.09 -25.32 14.23
N ILE A 159 9.31 -24.43 14.88
CA ILE A 159 9.39 -22.98 14.66
C ILE A 159 10.77 -22.45 15.08
N ARG A 160 11.22 -22.80 16.29
CA ARG A 160 12.56 -22.44 16.78
C ARG A 160 13.64 -22.86 15.78
N THR A 161 13.58 -24.10 15.32
CA THR A 161 14.54 -24.65 14.35
C THR A 161 14.50 -23.89 13.03
N ALA A 162 13.31 -23.62 12.50
CA ALA A 162 13.15 -22.86 11.26
C ALA A 162 13.74 -21.44 11.39
N LEU A 163 13.41 -20.70 12.45
CA LEU A 163 13.90 -19.33 12.68
C LEU A 163 15.42 -19.26 12.70
N LEU A 164 16.08 -20.14 13.47
CA LEU A 164 17.55 -20.16 13.56
C LEU A 164 18.19 -20.58 12.23
N ASN A 165 17.57 -21.50 11.50
CA ASN A 165 18.06 -21.91 10.18
C ASN A 165 17.89 -20.81 9.12
N PHE A 166 16.81 -20.03 9.13
CA PHE A 166 16.69 -18.84 8.26
C PHE A 166 17.76 -17.81 8.57
N MET A 167 17.99 -17.51 9.85
CA MET A 167 19.02 -16.56 10.27
C MET A 167 20.42 -17.02 9.84
N SER A 168 20.71 -18.32 9.94
CA SER A 168 21.98 -18.91 9.49
C SER A 168 22.13 -18.92 7.97
N TYR A 169 21.07 -19.30 7.25
CA TYR A 169 21.08 -19.42 5.79
C TYR A 169 21.12 -18.05 5.09
N PHE A 170 20.48 -17.03 5.68
CA PHE A 170 20.49 -15.66 5.19
C PHE A 170 21.12 -14.71 6.22
N PRO A 171 22.44 -14.76 6.45
CA PRO A 171 23.10 -14.07 7.58
C PRO A 171 23.01 -12.53 7.51
N LYS A 172 22.69 -11.98 6.33
CA LYS A 172 22.54 -10.54 6.12
C LYS A 172 21.12 -10.03 6.36
N GLY A 173 20.18 -10.88 6.79
CA GLY A 173 18.75 -10.56 6.81
C GLY A 173 18.02 -11.29 5.67
N LEU A 174 16.70 -11.33 5.75
CA LEU A 174 15.86 -11.89 4.69
C LEU A 174 16.10 -11.13 3.37
N PRO A 175 16.26 -11.86 2.26
CA PRO A 175 16.43 -11.28 0.93
C PRO A 175 15.11 -10.73 0.37
N ASN A 176 15.19 -10.13 -0.82
CA ASN A 176 14.03 -9.58 -1.52
C ASN A 176 12.94 -10.62 -1.82
N TRP A 177 11.75 -10.10 -2.16
CA TRP A 177 10.60 -10.93 -2.46
C TRP A 177 10.71 -11.67 -3.81
N PHE A 178 11.47 -11.18 -4.80
CA PHE A 178 11.44 -11.71 -6.17
C PHE A 178 12.61 -12.66 -6.49
N ARG A 179 12.29 -13.86 -6.98
CA ARG A 179 13.26 -14.87 -7.48
C ARG A 179 14.33 -15.34 -6.48
N THR A 180 14.21 -15.01 -5.20
CA THR A 180 15.11 -15.58 -4.19
C THR A 180 14.72 -17.02 -3.85
N ILE A 181 15.51 -17.96 -4.36
CA ILE A 181 15.40 -19.39 -4.06
C ILE A 181 15.47 -19.58 -2.54
N GLY A 182 14.55 -20.38 -1.99
CA GLY A 182 14.50 -20.66 -0.55
C GLY A 182 13.84 -19.57 0.31
N CYS A 183 13.39 -18.43 -0.26
CA CYS A 183 12.93 -17.30 0.55
C CYS A 183 11.83 -16.40 -0.05
N TYR A 184 11.15 -16.83 -1.11
CA TYR A 184 10.12 -16.03 -1.77
C TYR A 184 8.98 -15.65 -0.79
N PHE A 185 8.81 -14.35 -0.51
CA PHE A 185 7.87 -13.78 0.48
C PHE A 185 8.04 -14.22 1.95
N CYS A 186 9.16 -14.85 2.33
CA CYS A 186 9.35 -15.31 3.71
C CYS A 186 9.34 -14.18 4.76
N GLY A 187 9.53 -12.91 4.36
CA GLY A 187 9.37 -11.77 5.27
C GLY A 187 7.95 -11.58 5.82
N TYR A 188 6.94 -12.30 5.34
CA TYR A 188 5.66 -12.39 6.05
C TYR A 188 5.61 -13.54 7.06
N SER A 189 6.01 -14.75 6.64
CA SER A 189 5.86 -15.94 7.47
C SER A 189 6.86 -15.98 8.62
N THR A 190 8.11 -15.57 8.38
CA THR A 190 9.19 -15.74 9.36
C THR A 190 9.01 -14.82 10.56
N PRO A 191 8.69 -13.51 10.41
CA PRO A 191 8.28 -12.67 11.54
C PRO A 191 7.05 -13.21 12.28
N TRP A 192 6.05 -13.75 11.57
CA TRP A 192 4.84 -14.27 12.21
C TRP A 192 5.10 -15.51 13.07
N LEU A 193 5.98 -16.41 12.59
CA LEU A 193 6.44 -17.54 13.37
C LEU A 193 7.16 -17.10 14.65
N PHE A 194 7.99 -16.06 14.58
CA PHE A 194 8.66 -15.49 15.75
C PHE A 194 7.65 -14.87 16.73
N ASP A 195 6.75 -14.02 16.24
CA ASP A 195 5.67 -13.39 17.04
C ASP A 195 4.86 -14.43 17.83
N LEU A 196 4.41 -15.49 17.16
CA LEU A 196 3.65 -16.56 17.82
C LEU A 196 4.50 -17.39 18.79
N LEU A 197 5.77 -17.67 18.47
CA LEU A 197 6.65 -18.44 19.37
C LEU A 197 6.88 -17.66 20.67
N MET A 198 7.10 -16.36 20.58
CA MET A 198 7.28 -15.49 21.74
C MET A 198 6.00 -15.39 22.59
N ALA A 199 4.83 -15.49 21.97
CA ALA A 199 3.56 -15.51 22.70
C ALA A 199 3.36 -16.78 23.56
N TYR A 200 3.57 -17.95 22.96
CA TYR A 200 3.12 -19.21 23.58
C TYR A 200 4.24 -20.02 24.21
N HIS A 201 5.47 -19.90 23.71
CA HIS A 201 6.62 -20.65 24.19
C HIS A 201 7.91 -19.79 24.18
N PRO A 202 7.93 -18.62 24.83
CA PRO A 202 9.08 -17.70 24.79
C PRO A 202 10.37 -18.36 25.28
N GLY A 203 10.28 -19.30 26.24
CA GLY A 203 11.43 -20.06 26.76
C GLY A 203 12.09 -21.04 25.78
N LYS A 204 11.55 -21.20 24.55
CA LYS A 204 12.22 -21.99 23.50
C LYS A 204 13.44 -21.28 22.92
N LEU A 205 13.49 -19.96 22.98
CA LEU A 205 14.67 -19.18 22.58
C LEU A 205 15.37 -18.67 23.85
N SER A 206 16.69 -18.76 23.86
CA SER A 206 17.50 -18.04 24.85
C SER A 206 17.42 -16.53 24.60
N SER A 207 17.69 -15.70 25.61
CA SER A 207 17.72 -14.23 25.45
C SER A 207 18.70 -13.78 24.36
N THR A 208 19.83 -14.48 24.20
CA THR A 208 20.80 -14.24 23.13
C THR A 208 20.20 -14.53 21.75
N GLU A 209 19.48 -15.64 21.60
CA GLU A 209 18.83 -16.00 20.34
C GLU A 209 17.71 -15.00 19.99
N VAL A 210 16.93 -14.55 20.97
CA VAL A 210 15.92 -13.50 20.79
C VAL A 210 16.59 -12.22 20.27
N ASN A 211 17.63 -11.73 20.94
CA ASN A 211 18.33 -10.52 20.52
C ASN A 211 18.95 -10.65 19.12
N ASN A 212 19.53 -11.81 18.80
CA ASN A 212 20.09 -12.06 17.47
C ASN A 212 19.03 -12.06 16.39
N LEU A 213 17.86 -12.69 16.65
CA LEU A 213 16.74 -12.69 15.71
C LEU A 213 16.17 -11.28 15.53
N LYS A 214 15.99 -10.50 16.59
CA LYS A 214 15.52 -9.10 16.50
C LYS A 214 16.47 -8.24 15.67
N ASN A 215 17.78 -8.33 15.92
CA ASN A 215 18.80 -7.65 15.12
C ASN A 215 18.80 -8.12 13.65
N TRP A 216 18.55 -9.40 13.41
CA TRP A 216 18.45 -9.96 12.06
C TRP A 216 17.17 -9.50 11.34
N PHE A 217 16.04 -9.34 12.04
CA PHE A 217 14.82 -8.77 11.49
C PHE A 217 14.98 -7.27 11.17
N ALA A 218 15.70 -6.50 12.00
CA ALA A 218 16.02 -5.10 11.67
C ALA A 218 16.81 -5.03 10.35
N LYS A 219 17.88 -5.83 10.20
CA LYS A 219 18.61 -5.94 8.93
C LYS A 219 17.72 -6.34 7.75
N SER A 220 16.75 -7.22 8.00
CA SER A 220 15.80 -7.65 6.97
C SER A 220 14.91 -6.49 6.49
N ALA A 221 14.46 -5.62 7.40
CA ALA A 221 13.69 -4.42 7.07
C ALA A 221 14.55 -3.36 6.36
N GLU A 222 15.82 -3.21 6.76
CA GLU A 222 16.77 -2.28 6.15
C GLU A 222 17.19 -2.69 4.73
N ASN A 223 17.45 -3.98 4.49
CA ASN A 223 17.90 -4.50 3.19
C ASN A 223 16.93 -4.21 2.04
N LEU A 224 15.66 -3.94 2.37
CA LEU A 224 14.61 -3.69 1.41
C LEU A 224 14.33 -2.20 1.23
N LYS A 225 15.01 -1.31 1.97
CA LYS A 225 14.96 0.14 1.72
C LYS A 225 15.59 0.44 0.36
N PHE A 226 15.13 1.51 -0.28
CA PHE A 226 15.58 1.94 -1.59
C PHE A 226 15.43 3.45 -1.74
N ASP A 227 16.17 4.08 -2.67
CA ASP A 227 16.00 5.50 -2.94
C ASP A 227 14.66 5.74 -3.64
N THR A 228 13.72 6.38 -2.92
CA THR A 228 12.37 6.66 -3.43
C THR A 228 12.33 7.71 -4.53
N ARG A 229 13.43 8.44 -4.74
CA ARG A 229 13.61 9.44 -5.81
C ARG A 229 14.12 8.81 -7.10
N ASP A 230 14.78 7.66 -7.00
CA ASP A 230 15.25 6.90 -8.15
C ASP A 230 14.32 5.73 -8.44
N SER A 231 13.30 5.98 -9.28
CA SER A 231 12.42 4.93 -9.79
C SER A 231 13.15 3.81 -10.54
N PHE A 232 14.45 3.97 -10.85
CA PHE A 232 15.31 3.04 -11.57
C PHE A 232 16.23 2.21 -10.67
N ALA A 233 16.55 2.66 -9.44
CA ALA A 233 17.45 1.96 -8.52
C ALA A 233 16.86 0.64 -7.95
N VAL A 234 15.55 0.42 -8.10
CA VAL A 234 14.81 -0.65 -7.39
C VAL A 234 14.46 -1.83 -8.30
N SER A 235 14.76 -1.72 -9.60
CA SER A 235 14.87 -2.89 -10.47
C SER A 235 16.19 -3.59 -10.12
N GLY A 236 16.10 -4.81 -9.60
CA GLY A 236 17.28 -5.65 -9.32
C GLY A 236 18.21 -5.80 -10.54
N PRO A 237 19.37 -6.46 -10.38
CA PRO A 237 20.43 -6.43 -11.38
C PRO A 237 19.94 -6.95 -12.73
N SER A 238 19.98 -6.08 -13.76
CA SER A 238 19.90 -6.34 -15.21
C SER A 238 18.69 -7.20 -15.66
N ASP A 239 17.71 -6.66 -16.38
CA ASP A 239 17.80 -6.45 -17.82
C ASP A 239 16.71 -5.45 -18.27
N ASN A 240 17.10 -4.48 -19.11
CA ASN A 240 16.30 -3.35 -19.60
C ASN A 240 16.04 -2.19 -18.63
N ARG A 241 17.12 -1.41 -18.42
CA ARG A 241 17.12 -0.02 -17.91
C ARG A 241 16.44 0.98 -18.88
N ALA A 242 15.40 0.56 -19.60
CA ALA A 242 14.68 1.43 -20.52
C ALA A 242 13.67 2.26 -19.72
N THR A 243 14.06 3.49 -19.35
CA THR A 243 13.19 4.66 -19.12
C THR A 243 11.75 4.35 -18.66
N TRP A 244 11.55 3.83 -17.44
CA TRP A 244 10.24 3.81 -16.77
C TRP A 244 9.90 5.20 -16.20
N THR A 245 9.94 6.21 -17.07
CA THR A 245 9.25 7.48 -16.82
C THR A 245 7.80 7.28 -17.19
N VAL A 246 7.00 6.73 -16.27
CA VAL A 246 5.56 6.76 -16.44
C VAL A 246 5.08 8.11 -15.89
N PRO A 247 4.56 8.99 -16.77
CA PRO A 247 4.22 10.34 -16.38
C PRO A 247 3.10 10.33 -15.36
N VAL A 248 3.07 11.37 -14.54
CA VAL A 248 1.92 11.71 -13.72
C VAL A 248 0.66 11.65 -14.57
N SER A 249 -0.37 10.97 -14.07
CA SER A 249 -1.64 10.84 -14.76
C SER A 249 -2.77 11.40 -13.92
N THR A 250 -3.74 12.03 -14.58
CA THR A 250 -4.99 12.47 -13.93
C THR A 250 -6.11 11.55 -14.37
N ARG A 251 -6.74 10.88 -13.40
CA ARG A 251 -7.91 10.01 -13.59
C ARG A 251 -8.91 10.31 -12.51
N GLU A 252 -10.20 10.36 -12.87
CA GLU A 252 -11.28 10.60 -11.90
C GLU A 252 -11.07 11.86 -11.04
N ALA A 253 -10.57 12.94 -11.66
CA ALA A 253 -10.17 14.19 -11.01
C ALA A 253 -9.04 14.08 -9.96
N LYS A 254 -8.44 12.90 -9.78
CA LYS A 254 -7.25 12.69 -8.97
C LYS A 254 -6.02 12.55 -9.86
N THR A 255 -5.05 13.41 -9.61
CA THR A 255 -3.72 13.33 -10.23
C THR A 255 -2.86 12.43 -9.37
N MET A 256 -2.09 11.48 -9.93
CA MET A 256 -1.14 10.65 -9.18
C MET A 256 0.11 10.32 -10.02
N SER A 257 1.27 10.24 -9.36
CA SER A 257 2.40 9.47 -9.90
C SER A 257 2.09 7.98 -9.79
N PRO A 258 2.62 7.14 -10.70
CA PRO A 258 2.51 5.69 -10.60
C PRO A 258 3.01 5.12 -9.27
N PHE A 259 2.27 4.14 -8.72
CA PHE A 259 2.63 3.32 -7.56
C PHE A 259 2.72 1.84 -8.00
N PRO A 260 3.86 1.39 -8.56
CA PRO A 260 3.98 0.02 -9.05
C PRO A 260 3.75 -1.03 -7.98
N ASN A 261 3.16 -2.18 -8.33
CA ASN A 261 2.95 -3.29 -7.39
C ASN A 261 4.21 -3.84 -6.69
N TRP A 262 5.41 -3.56 -7.19
CA TRP A 262 6.62 -4.14 -6.63
C TRP A 262 6.98 -3.51 -5.28
N TYR A 263 6.65 -2.23 -5.03
CA TYR A 263 6.98 -1.62 -3.74
C TYR A 263 6.11 -2.11 -2.60
N SER A 264 4.83 -2.42 -2.82
CA SER A 264 4.00 -3.02 -1.76
C SER A 264 4.50 -4.43 -1.41
N ARG A 265 5.05 -5.16 -2.39
CA ARG A 265 5.73 -6.45 -2.20
C ARG A 265 7.07 -6.35 -1.47
N TYR A 266 7.68 -5.16 -1.38
CA TYR A 266 8.80 -4.87 -0.47
C TYR A 266 8.30 -4.37 0.90
N MET A 267 7.33 -3.46 0.91
CA MET A 267 6.82 -2.79 2.11
C MET A 267 6.22 -3.79 3.10
N GLY A 268 5.29 -4.64 2.68
CA GLY A 268 4.61 -5.56 3.59
C GLY A 268 5.56 -6.50 4.35
N PRO A 269 6.48 -7.24 3.68
CA PRO A 269 7.45 -8.09 4.36
C PRO A 269 8.44 -7.31 5.24
N SER A 270 8.78 -6.09 4.84
CA SER A 270 9.70 -5.23 5.61
C SER A 270 9.04 -4.70 6.87
N LEU A 271 7.79 -4.27 6.79
CA LEU A 271 7.01 -3.82 7.95
C LEU A 271 6.84 -4.95 8.97
N ALA A 272 6.55 -6.17 8.51
CA ALA A 272 6.48 -7.33 9.40
C ALA A 272 7.80 -7.56 10.16
N SER A 273 8.93 -7.44 9.46
CA SER A 273 10.26 -7.58 10.06
C SER A 273 10.59 -6.42 11.01
N ALA A 274 10.25 -5.18 10.64
CA ALA A 274 10.45 -3.99 11.47
C ALA A 274 9.67 -4.07 12.79
N LEU A 275 8.43 -4.56 12.75
CA LEU A 275 7.58 -4.70 13.93
C LEU A 275 8.15 -5.67 14.96
N VAL A 276 8.62 -6.84 14.52
CA VAL A 276 9.18 -7.85 15.43
C VAL A 276 10.63 -7.54 15.84
N SER A 277 11.34 -6.68 15.12
CA SER A 277 12.71 -6.30 15.46
C SER A 277 12.79 -5.36 16.67
N GLY A 278 11.72 -4.61 16.95
CA GLY A 278 11.74 -3.56 17.96
C GLY A 278 12.26 -2.20 17.45
N ASN A 279 12.59 -2.06 16.16
CA ASN A 279 13.16 -0.83 15.61
C ASN A 279 12.07 0.16 15.17
N GLN A 280 11.87 1.23 15.94
CA GLN A 280 10.87 2.26 15.64
C GLN A 280 11.16 3.02 14.34
N ASP A 281 12.43 3.25 13.99
CA ASP A 281 12.78 4.01 12.79
C ASP A 281 12.42 3.23 11.51
N ASP A 282 12.59 1.91 11.53
CA ASP A 282 12.16 1.04 10.44
C ASP A 282 10.62 0.94 10.37
N VAL A 283 9.94 0.89 11.53
CA VAL A 283 8.48 0.90 11.58
C VAL A 283 7.93 2.18 10.98
N ASP A 284 8.45 3.33 11.38
CA ASP A 284 8.07 4.63 10.83
C ASP A 284 8.34 4.66 9.31
N TYR A 285 9.53 4.23 8.86
CA TYR A 285 9.88 4.24 7.43
C TYR A 285 8.91 3.43 6.55
N TRP A 286 8.41 2.29 7.04
CA TRP A 286 7.53 1.42 6.26
C TRP A 286 6.04 1.68 6.47
N ALA A 287 5.63 2.22 7.62
CA ALA A 287 4.23 2.45 7.94
C ALA A 287 3.75 3.89 7.67
N ASP A 288 4.51 4.88 8.13
CA ASP A 288 4.17 6.31 8.05
C ASP A 288 5.47 7.12 8.14
N SER A 289 6.05 7.36 6.97
CA SER A 289 7.39 7.93 6.84
C SER A 289 7.41 9.46 6.91
N SER A 290 6.28 10.08 7.27
CA SER A 290 6.04 11.52 7.13
C SER A 290 6.01 12.04 5.69
N TRP A 291 5.85 11.16 4.69
CA TRP A 291 5.62 11.63 3.34
C TRP A 291 4.34 12.50 3.29
N PRO A 292 4.35 13.70 2.70
CA PRO A 292 3.19 14.57 2.78
C PRO A 292 1.96 13.96 2.12
N HIS A 293 0.93 13.66 2.91
CA HIS A 293 -0.26 12.92 2.46
C HIS A 293 -1.08 13.68 1.40
N THR A 294 -0.98 15.01 1.39
CA THR A 294 -1.64 15.88 0.40
C THR A 294 -0.95 15.86 -0.97
N LEU A 295 0.25 15.31 -1.07
CA LEU A 295 1.05 15.26 -2.31
C LEU A 295 0.80 13.98 -3.13
N LEU A 296 -0.38 13.37 -2.96
CA LEU A 296 -0.87 12.37 -3.89
C LEU A 296 -1.09 12.99 -5.29
N THR A 297 -1.31 14.31 -5.36
CA THR A 297 -1.62 15.10 -6.55
C THR A 297 -0.41 15.90 -7.03
N PHE A 298 0.23 15.44 -8.10
CA PHE A 298 1.38 16.11 -8.75
C PHE A 298 1.01 17.40 -9.51
N ASN A 299 -0.12 18.05 -9.24
CA ASN A 299 -0.35 19.39 -9.74
C ASN A 299 0.32 20.39 -8.78
N GLY A 300 1.52 20.85 -9.15
CA GLY A 300 2.22 21.94 -8.45
C GLY A 300 3.52 21.56 -7.72
N VAL A 301 3.98 20.31 -7.76
CA VAL A 301 5.30 19.92 -7.23
C VAL A 301 6.30 19.85 -8.37
N THR A 302 7.03 20.95 -8.60
CA THR A 302 8.18 21.02 -9.49
C THR A 302 9.32 20.18 -8.91
N SER A 303 9.60 18.97 -9.43
CA SER A 303 10.85 18.17 -9.28
C SER A 303 11.52 18.00 -7.90
N THR A 304 11.01 18.61 -6.83
CA THR A 304 11.52 18.57 -5.47
C THR A 304 10.72 17.52 -4.72
N PHE A 305 11.33 16.36 -4.58
CA PHE A 305 10.89 15.37 -3.62
C PHE A 305 11.07 15.97 -2.21
N PRO A 306 10.19 15.64 -1.23
CA PRO A 306 10.46 15.75 0.20
C PRO A 306 11.85 15.21 0.60
N SER A 307 12.20 15.38 1.88
CA SER A 307 13.47 14.90 2.43
C SER A 307 13.81 13.47 2.00
N ASP A 308 15.10 13.18 1.87
CA ASP A 308 15.62 11.85 1.52
C ASP A 308 15.33 10.76 2.58
N GLN A 309 14.72 11.15 3.69
CA GLN A 309 14.33 10.27 4.79
C GLN A 309 12.87 9.80 4.68
N ALA A 310 12.04 10.43 3.84
CA ALA A 310 10.64 10.09 3.68
C ALA A 310 10.43 9.08 2.53
N ASN A 311 9.66 8.04 2.80
CA ASN A 311 9.36 6.95 1.87
C ASN A 311 7.97 7.13 1.26
N ARG A 312 7.92 7.60 0.01
CA ARG A 312 6.64 7.78 -0.72
C ARG A 312 5.83 6.49 -0.90
N TYR A 313 6.41 5.31 -0.63
CA TYR A 313 5.81 3.99 -0.77
C TYR A 313 5.62 3.28 0.57
N ASP A 314 5.47 4.05 1.65
CA ASP A 314 5.00 3.52 2.93
C ASP A 314 3.53 3.04 2.84
N LEU A 315 3.07 2.39 3.92
CA LEU A 315 1.71 1.85 4.02
C LEU A 315 0.63 2.92 3.78
N VAL A 316 0.72 4.06 4.46
CA VAL A 316 -0.26 5.15 4.37
C VAL A 316 -0.40 5.62 2.93
N MET A 317 0.73 5.93 2.28
CA MET A 317 0.74 6.41 0.90
C MET A 317 0.20 5.36 -0.06
N TYR A 318 0.52 4.08 0.15
CA TYR A 318 -0.05 2.99 -0.65
C TYR A 318 -1.57 2.86 -0.53
N LEU A 319 -2.10 2.96 0.70
CA LEU A 319 -3.53 2.89 0.94
C LEU A 319 -4.25 4.09 0.32
N LEU A 320 -3.63 5.27 0.36
CA LEU A 320 -4.17 6.48 -0.26
C LEU A 320 -3.94 6.55 -1.78
N ALA A 321 -3.10 5.70 -2.37
CA ALA A 321 -2.83 5.63 -3.81
C ALA A 321 -3.93 4.88 -4.60
N VAL A 322 -5.18 5.18 -4.28
CA VAL A 322 -6.40 4.60 -4.86
C VAL A 322 -7.26 5.73 -5.43
N TYR A 323 -7.80 5.57 -6.64
CA TYR A 323 -8.73 6.50 -7.27
C TYR A 323 -10.15 6.40 -6.67
N PRO A 324 -11.02 7.41 -6.84
CA PRO A 324 -12.39 7.40 -6.30
C PRO A 324 -13.21 6.13 -6.61
N SER A 325 -13.01 5.49 -7.76
CA SER A 325 -13.65 4.23 -8.14
C SER A 325 -13.20 3.01 -7.32
N GLY A 326 -12.13 3.13 -6.54
CA GLY A 326 -11.43 2.03 -5.91
C GLY A 326 -10.27 1.47 -6.73
N ALA A 327 -10.10 1.92 -7.98
CA ALA A 327 -9.01 1.48 -8.83
C ALA A 327 -7.66 1.99 -8.33
N ASN A 328 -6.59 1.25 -8.58
CA ASN A 328 -5.23 1.71 -8.31
C ASN A 328 -4.46 1.96 -9.63
N THR A 329 -3.23 2.45 -9.53
CA THR A 329 -2.42 2.79 -10.73
C THR A 329 -2.26 1.60 -11.67
N ASP A 330 -1.87 0.44 -11.14
CA ASP A 330 -1.69 -0.77 -11.92
C ASP A 330 -3.00 -1.31 -12.52
N THR A 331 -4.17 -1.05 -11.90
CA THR A 331 -5.48 -1.37 -12.49
C THR A 331 -5.71 -0.64 -13.80
N TYR A 332 -5.30 0.62 -13.87
CA TYR A 332 -5.48 1.43 -15.06
C TYR A 332 -4.35 1.26 -16.09
N ASP A 333 -3.13 1.03 -15.61
CA ASP A 333 -1.93 1.01 -16.45
C ASP A 333 -1.61 -0.38 -17.00
N ARG A 334 -1.92 -1.42 -16.24
CA ARG A 334 -1.48 -2.81 -16.50
C ARG A 334 -2.63 -3.79 -16.57
N GLU A 335 -3.74 -3.50 -15.89
CA GLU A 335 -5.05 -3.99 -16.28
C GLU A 335 -5.69 -2.99 -17.25
N GLY A 336 -6.82 -3.34 -17.85
CA GLY A 336 -7.37 -2.57 -18.95
C GLY A 336 -8.56 -1.70 -18.54
N PHE A 337 -8.58 -0.47 -19.03
CA PHE A 337 -9.78 0.37 -19.05
C PHE A 337 -10.07 0.84 -20.47
N GLY A 338 -11.30 0.66 -20.93
CA GLY A 338 -11.74 1.04 -22.27
C GLY A 338 -11.82 2.55 -22.47
N TYR A 339 -10.70 3.23 -22.75
CA TYR A 339 -10.71 4.68 -22.97
C TYR A 339 -11.34 5.10 -24.30
N ASN A 340 -11.14 4.32 -25.36
CA ASN A 340 -11.56 4.61 -26.74
C ASN A 340 -12.85 3.87 -27.17
N GLY A 341 -13.60 3.32 -26.20
CA GLY A 341 -14.84 2.57 -26.40
C GLY A 341 -15.79 2.76 -25.20
N PRO A 342 -16.68 1.79 -24.90
CA PRO A 342 -17.43 1.80 -23.66
C PRO A 342 -16.46 1.96 -22.49
N LYS A 343 -16.77 2.89 -21.56
CA LYS A 343 -15.97 3.18 -20.37
C LYS A 343 -16.10 2.05 -19.35
N THR A 344 -15.63 0.85 -19.71
CA THR A 344 -15.69 -0.35 -18.88
C THR A 344 -14.31 -0.90 -18.61
N TRP A 345 -14.22 -1.65 -17.52
CA TRP A 345 -13.03 -2.37 -17.12
C TRP A 345 -12.84 -3.63 -17.96
N CYS A 346 -11.58 -4.01 -18.14
CA CYS A 346 -11.17 -5.27 -18.71
C CYS A 346 -9.87 -5.73 -18.06
N THR A 347 -9.55 -7.02 -18.12
CA THR A 347 -8.38 -7.57 -17.42
C THR A 347 -7.43 -8.25 -18.40
N VAL A 348 -6.14 -8.26 -18.12
CA VAL A 348 -5.19 -9.03 -18.90
C VAL A 348 -4.53 -10.00 -17.95
N SER A 349 -4.74 -11.30 -18.15
CA SER A 349 -4.00 -12.30 -17.39
C SER A 349 -2.56 -12.37 -17.89
N TYR A 350 -1.64 -12.08 -16.98
CA TYR A 350 -0.21 -12.08 -17.23
C TYR A 350 0.42 -13.49 -17.20
N TYR A 351 -0.18 -14.42 -16.46
CA TYR A 351 0.41 -15.73 -16.16
C TYR A 351 -0.21 -16.88 -16.94
N ASP A 352 -1.47 -16.76 -17.35
CA ASP A 352 -2.13 -17.78 -18.17
C ASP A 352 -3.10 -17.12 -19.16
N PRO A 353 -2.80 -17.13 -20.46
CA PRO A 353 -3.70 -16.57 -21.48
C PRO A 353 -5.06 -17.30 -21.55
N ARG A 354 -5.20 -18.51 -20.96
CA ARG A 354 -6.48 -19.21 -20.80
C ARG A 354 -7.36 -18.63 -19.69
N LEU A 355 -6.83 -17.70 -18.91
CA LEU A 355 -7.55 -16.96 -17.87
C LEU A 355 -7.65 -15.48 -18.27
N ALA A 356 -7.89 -15.17 -19.55
CA ALA A 356 -7.85 -13.79 -20.09
C ALA A 356 -8.65 -12.76 -19.26
N ASP A 357 -9.66 -13.19 -18.52
CA ASP A 357 -10.48 -12.36 -17.64
C ASP A 357 -9.97 -12.23 -16.18
N GLY A 358 -8.81 -12.79 -15.84
CA GLY A 358 -8.19 -12.70 -14.51
C GLY A 358 -7.16 -11.57 -14.41
N GLY A 359 -7.51 -10.49 -13.72
CA GLY A 359 -6.58 -9.39 -13.39
C GLY A 359 -5.80 -9.69 -12.11
N SER A 360 -4.47 -9.55 -12.17
CA SER A 360 -3.57 -9.83 -11.03
C SER A 360 -2.88 -8.59 -10.47
N TYR A 361 -2.92 -7.46 -11.19
CA TYR A 361 -2.11 -6.29 -10.91
C TYR A 361 -2.78 -5.34 -9.92
N HIS A 362 -4.12 -5.26 -9.95
CA HIS A 362 -4.87 -4.60 -8.89
C HIS A 362 -4.59 -5.23 -7.52
N TRP A 363 -4.64 -6.56 -7.47
CA TRP A 363 -4.27 -7.34 -6.29
C TRP A 363 -2.80 -7.15 -5.91
N ALA A 364 -1.89 -7.32 -6.87
CA ALA A 364 -0.46 -7.22 -6.63
C ALA A 364 -0.06 -5.88 -6.02
N GLN A 365 -0.71 -4.78 -6.41
CA GLN A 365 -0.42 -3.47 -5.85
C GLN A 365 -0.89 -3.34 -4.40
N MET A 366 -2.01 -3.96 -4.03
CA MET A 366 -2.62 -3.77 -2.72
C MET A 366 -2.30 -4.87 -1.70
N SER A 367 -1.84 -6.05 -2.12
CA SER A 367 -1.63 -7.23 -1.25
C SER A 367 -0.76 -6.91 -0.02
N GLY A 368 0.38 -6.25 -0.22
CA GLY A 368 1.25 -5.85 0.87
C GLY A 368 0.66 -4.75 1.75
N ALA A 369 -0.10 -3.81 1.17
CA ALA A 369 -0.80 -2.76 1.91
C ALA A 369 -1.93 -3.32 2.79
N ILE A 370 -2.64 -4.34 2.31
CA ILE A 370 -3.70 -5.03 3.07
C ILE A 370 -3.11 -5.74 4.29
N LEU A 371 -2.05 -6.50 4.11
CA LEU A 371 -1.36 -7.17 5.23
C LEU A 371 -0.73 -6.15 6.18
N GLY A 372 -0.12 -5.10 5.63
CA GLY A 372 0.44 -4.01 6.42
C GLY A 372 -0.62 -3.26 7.23
N ALA A 373 -1.85 -3.11 6.73
CA ALA A 373 -2.95 -2.49 7.47
C ALA A 373 -3.37 -3.33 8.68
N GLU A 374 -3.44 -4.66 8.54
CA GLU A 374 -3.68 -5.57 9.67
C GLU A 374 -2.58 -5.43 10.73
N MET A 375 -1.31 -5.37 10.30
CA MET A 375 -0.18 -5.16 11.20
C MET A 375 -0.24 -3.81 11.91
N ALA A 376 -0.49 -2.73 11.18
CA ALA A 376 -0.54 -1.38 11.71
C ALA A 376 -1.70 -1.18 12.70
N TYR A 377 -2.86 -1.78 12.42
CA TYR A 377 -4.04 -1.73 13.29
C TYR A 377 -3.75 -2.32 14.67
N HIS A 378 -3.08 -3.48 14.74
CA HIS A 378 -2.73 -4.10 16.01
C HIS A 378 -1.65 -3.36 16.78
N ASN A 379 -0.84 -2.58 16.07
CA ASN A 379 0.36 -1.97 16.62
C ASN A 379 0.25 -0.43 16.72
N GLY A 380 -0.97 0.12 16.84
CA GLY A 380 -1.20 1.50 17.28
C GLY A 380 -1.86 2.43 16.26
N MET A 381 -1.97 2.04 14.99
CA MET A 381 -2.68 2.81 13.96
C MET A 381 -4.15 2.36 13.84
N ILE A 382 -4.94 2.67 14.87
CA ILE A 382 -6.35 2.25 14.95
C ILE A 382 -7.21 2.78 13.79
N GLY A 383 -6.82 3.91 13.19
CA GLY A 383 -7.53 4.55 12.09
C GLY A 383 -7.16 4.05 10.69
N VAL A 384 -6.29 3.04 10.56
CA VAL A 384 -5.77 2.59 9.25
C VAL A 384 -6.88 2.13 8.29
N PHE A 385 -7.92 1.47 8.79
CA PHE A 385 -9.07 1.05 7.97
C PHE A 385 -10.08 2.19 7.70
N GLY A 386 -9.88 3.37 8.29
CA GLY A 386 -10.63 4.59 8.01
C GLY A 386 -9.91 5.55 7.05
N LEU A 387 -8.70 5.21 6.59
CA LEU A 387 -7.90 6.04 5.68
C LEU A 387 -8.68 6.39 4.42
N THR A 388 -8.83 7.67 4.14
CA THR A 388 -9.44 8.20 2.93
C THR A 388 -8.67 9.39 2.40
N ASP A 389 -8.59 9.51 1.08
CA ASP A 389 -7.95 10.62 0.37
C ASP A 389 -8.89 11.82 0.19
N VAL A 390 -10.20 11.61 0.32
CA VAL A 390 -11.22 12.66 0.25
C VAL A 390 -12.04 12.60 1.54
N PRO A 391 -11.94 13.60 2.43
CA PRO A 391 -12.72 13.65 3.65
C PRO A 391 -14.21 13.41 3.40
N GLY A 392 -14.83 12.57 4.23
CA GLY A 392 -16.25 12.21 4.13
C GLY A 392 -16.59 11.16 3.06
N THR A 393 -15.61 10.59 2.37
CA THR A 393 -15.82 9.45 1.45
C THR A 393 -15.48 8.11 2.08
N GLU A 394 -15.89 7.03 1.43
CA GLU A 394 -15.56 5.67 1.88
C GLU A 394 -14.04 5.47 2.01
N PRO A 395 -13.60 4.65 2.99
CA PRO A 395 -12.19 4.31 3.12
C PRO A 395 -11.60 3.77 1.83
N ALA A 396 -10.35 4.15 1.54
CA ALA A 396 -9.70 3.82 0.29
C ALA A 396 -9.65 2.31 0.03
N LEU A 397 -9.30 1.53 1.07
CA LEU A 397 -9.27 0.07 0.98
C LEU A 397 -10.67 -0.55 0.80
N LEU A 398 -11.71 0.03 1.41
CA LEU A 398 -13.09 -0.43 1.18
C LEU A 398 -13.50 -0.22 -0.29
N ARG A 399 -13.20 0.94 -0.87
CA ARG A 399 -13.46 1.20 -2.30
C ARG A 399 -12.74 0.20 -3.19
N THR A 400 -11.47 -0.12 -2.89
CA THR A 400 -10.68 -1.14 -3.59
C THR A 400 -11.38 -2.51 -3.56
N SER A 401 -11.86 -2.97 -2.41
CA SER A 401 -12.62 -4.23 -2.30
C SER A 401 -13.96 -4.17 -3.05
N LYS A 402 -14.66 -3.03 -3.03
CA LYS A 402 -15.92 -2.87 -3.78
C LYS A 402 -15.70 -2.92 -5.28
N LEU A 403 -14.63 -2.30 -5.81
CA LEU A 403 -14.30 -2.41 -7.23
C LEU A 403 -14.08 -3.87 -7.64
N ALA A 404 -13.35 -4.63 -6.82
CA ALA A 404 -13.11 -6.05 -7.05
C ALA A 404 -14.38 -6.91 -7.11
N ILE A 405 -15.43 -6.51 -6.40
CA ILE A 405 -16.74 -7.16 -6.45
C ILE A 405 -17.51 -6.69 -7.69
N GLN A 406 -17.53 -5.38 -7.93
CA GLN A 406 -18.26 -4.76 -9.04
C GLN A 406 -17.74 -5.22 -10.40
N SER A 407 -16.44 -5.45 -10.55
CA SER A 407 -15.85 -5.87 -11.83
C SER A 407 -16.51 -7.15 -12.36
N ARG A 408 -16.87 -8.08 -11.47
CA ARG A 408 -17.42 -9.42 -11.81
C ARG A 408 -18.76 -9.37 -12.53
N THR A 409 -19.44 -8.23 -12.49
CA THR A 409 -20.74 -8.03 -13.14
C THR A 409 -20.69 -6.98 -14.25
N GLN A 410 -19.57 -6.28 -14.42
CA GLN A 410 -19.36 -5.34 -15.50
C GLN A 410 -19.11 -6.06 -16.82
N LYS A 411 -19.54 -5.49 -17.95
CA LYS A 411 -19.27 -6.08 -19.27
C LYS A 411 -17.84 -5.81 -19.72
N ASP A 412 -17.11 -6.88 -20.02
CA ASP A 412 -15.91 -6.85 -20.85
C ASP A 412 -16.34 -7.03 -22.32
N PHE A 413 -16.21 -5.98 -23.11
CA PHE A 413 -16.61 -5.97 -24.53
C PHE A 413 -15.52 -6.49 -25.47
N ARG A 414 -14.34 -6.89 -24.97
CA ARG A 414 -13.28 -7.40 -25.83
C ARG A 414 -13.68 -8.76 -26.41
N PRO A 415 -13.44 -9.00 -27.71
CA PRO A 415 -13.68 -10.32 -28.32
C PRO A 415 -12.90 -11.46 -27.67
N THR A 416 -11.84 -11.15 -26.93
CA THR A 416 -10.97 -12.12 -26.24
C THR A 416 -11.45 -12.46 -24.82
N SER A 417 -12.52 -11.83 -24.32
CA SER A 417 -13.07 -12.17 -23.01
C SER A 417 -13.71 -13.56 -23.04
N LEU A 418 -13.43 -14.37 -22.02
CA LEU A 418 -13.91 -15.76 -21.93
C LEU A 418 -15.25 -15.88 -21.19
N THR A 419 -15.49 -14.97 -20.25
CA THR A 419 -16.64 -14.92 -19.34
C THR A 419 -17.53 -13.71 -19.61
N GLY A 420 -17.05 -12.73 -20.39
CA GLY A 420 -17.74 -11.48 -20.65
C GLY A 420 -17.64 -10.46 -19.51
N HIS A 421 -16.84 -10.75 -18.47
CA HIS A 421 -16.70 -9.93 -17.28
C HIS A 421 -15.23 -9.85 -16.82
N PRO A 422 -14.72 -8.68 -16.41
CA PRO A 422 -13.40 -8.59 -15.79
C PRO A 422 -13.40 -9.13 -14.35
N SER A 423 -12.33 -9.81 -13.97
CA SER A 423 -12.05 -10.17 -12.57
C SER A 423 -10.87 -9.35 -12.06
N ILE A 424 -11.15 -8.10 -11.65
CA ILE A 424 -10.20 -7.18 -11.01
C ILE A 424 -10.18 -7.54 -9.52
N GLY A 425 -8.99 -7.55 -8.91
CA GLY A 425 -8.89 -7.76 -7.46
C GLY A 425 -9.50 -9.07 -7.01
N HIS A 426 -8.73 -10.14 -7.12
CA HIS A 426 -9.12 -11.49 -6.74
C HIS A 426 -9.79 -11.61 -5.35
N ASP A 427 -10.50 -12.73 -5.09
CA ASP A 427 -11.18 -13.06 -3.83
C ASP A 427 -10.44 -12.73 -2.51
N PRO A 428 -9.09 -12.86 -2.41
CA PRO A 428 -8.32 -12.49 -1.21
C PRO A 428 -8.62 -11.11 -0.60
N ILE A 429 -8.79 -10.07 -1.43
CA ILE A 429 -9.01 -8.71 -0.94
C ILE A 429 -10.33 -8.57 -0.18
N ASN A 430 -11.32 -9.37 -0.55
CA ASN A 430 -12.64 -9.34 0.04
C ASN A 430 -12.66 -10.02 1.40
N TRP A 431 -11.79 -11.00 1.65
CA TRP A 431 -11.66 -11.60 2.99
C TRP A 431 -11.10 -10.61 4.00
N ALA A 432 -10.02 -9.90 3.67
CA ALA A 432 -9.47 -8.89 4.58
C ALA A 432 -10.50 -7.76 4.85
N ALA A 433 -11.21 -7.31 3.83
CA ALA A 433 -12.28 -6.32 4.01
C ALA A 433 -13.45 -6.88 4.85
N TYR A 434 -13.79 -8.15 4.66
CA TYR A 434 -14.79 -8.83 5.48
C TYR A 434 -14.38 -8.90 6.94
N ARG A 435 -13.11 -8.84 7.33
CA ARG A 435 -12.79 -8.81 8.75
C ARG A 435 -13.14 -7.47 9.40
N ARG A 436 -13.01 -6.36 8.67
CA ARG A 436 -12.90 -5.00 9.20
C ARG A 436 -14.08 -4.07 8.90
N TYR A 437 -14.80 -4.32 7.80
CA TYR A 437 -15.93 -3.49 7.37
C TYR A 437 -17.27 -4.18 7.59
N SER A 438 -18.23 -3.46 8.14
CA SER A 438 -19.65 -3.80 8.00
C SER A 438 -20.19 -3.03 6.80
N ASP A 439 -20.23 -3.73 5.66
CA ASP A 439 -20.70 -3.21 4.39
C ASP A 439 -21.51 -4.31 3.65
N PRO A 440 -22.77 -4.04 3.25
CA PRO A 440 -23.62 -5.05 2.63
C PRO A 440 -23.06 -5.64 1.34
N THR A 441 -22.25 -4.87 0.59
CA THR A 441 -21.63 -5.34 -0.67
C THR A 441 -20.59 -6.40 -0.36
N ILE A 442 -19.74 -6.15 0.63
CA ILE A 442 -18.72 -7.09 1.09
C ILE A 442 -19.38 -8.35 1.66
N GLU A 443 -20.36 -8.19 2.56
CA GLU A 443 -21.05 -9.30 3.21
C GLU A 443 -21.73 -10.23 2.21
N HIS A 444 -22.42 -9.66 1.21
CA HIS A 444 -23.07 -10.43 0.16
C HIS A 444 -22.04 -11.16 -0.73
N ALA A 445 -20.94 -10.51 -1.09
CA ALA A 445 -19.93 -11.09 -1.97
C ALA A 445 -19.20 -12.26 -1.32
N VAL A 446 -18.84 -12.15 -0.03
CA VAL A 446 -18.07 -13.18 0.70
C VAL A 446 -18.79 -14.52 0.76
N SER A 447 -20.12 -14.50 0.92
CA SER A 447 -20.96 -15.71 0.89
C SER A 447 -20.92 -16.48 -0.44
N LYS A 448 -20.42 -15.84 -1.51
CA LYS A 448 -20.37 -16.36 -2.88
C LYS A 448 -18.95 -16.55 -3.40
N LEU A 449 -17.92 -16.29 -2.59
CA LEU A 449 -16.54 -16.51 -3.02
C LEU A 449 -16.31 -18.01 -3.17
N GLY A 450 -15.98 -18.42 -4.39
CA GLY A 450 -15.46 -19.76 -4.64
C GLY A 450 -13.99 -19.84 -4.24
N ARG A 451 -13.45 -21.04 -4.08
CA ARG A 451 -11.99 -21.26 -4.00
C ARG A 451 -11.37 -21.07 -5.39
N SER A 452 -11.53 -19.89 -5.99
CA SER A 452 -10.98 -19.60 -7.30
C SER A 452 -9.46 -19.80 -7.27
N VAL A 453 -8.94 -20.49 -8.28
CA VAL A 453 -7.52 -20.71 -8.51
C VAL A 453 -6.88 -19.38 -8.91
N SER A 454 -6.62 -18.53 -7.93
CA SER A 454 -5.89 -17.28 -8.12
C SER A 454 -4.40 -17.49 -7.91
N PHE A 455 -3.59 -16.90 -8.78
CA PHE A 455 -2.14 -16.83 -8.62
C PHE A 455 -1.78 -15.59 -7.79
N GLY A 456 -1.93 -15.69 -6.47
CA GLY A 456 -1.32 -14.78 -5.50
C GLY A 456 -0.07 -15.43 -4.94
N ALA A 457 1.10 -14.97 -5.34
CA ALA A 457 2.35 -15.63 -4.92
C ALA A 457 2.72 -15.29 -3.46
N GLU A 458 2.13 -14.22 -2.91
CA GLU A 458 2.27 -13.76 -1.53
C GLU A 458 1.80 -14.82 -0.55
N LEU A 459 0.49 -15.04 -0.38
CA LEU A 459 -0.02 -16.05 0.55
C LEU A 459 -0.72 -17.18 -0.21
N PRO A 460 -0.72 -18.42 0.31
CA PRO A 460 -1.58 -19.47 -0.21
C PRO A 460 -3.04 -19.02 -0.23
N ASN A 461 -3.81 -19.39 -1.25
CA ASN A 461 -5.22 -18.97 -1.38
C ASN A 461 -6.06 -19.37 -0.16
N GLU A 462 -5.81 -20.55 0.41
CA GLU A 462 -6.47 -21.04 1.61
C GLU A 462 -6.16 -20.23 2.89
N VAL A 463 -5.10 -19.43 2.90
CA VAL A 463 -4.75 -18.62 4.07
C VAL A 463 -5.64 -17.38 4.16
N TRP A 464 -6.08 -16.83 3.02
CA TRP A 464 -6.85 -15.58 3.00
C TRP A 464 -8.19 -15.66 3.71
N GLU A 465 -8.84 -16.82 3.70
CA GLU A 465 -10.09 -17.01 4.42
C GLU A 465 -9.94 -16.83 5.93
N PHE A 466 -8.79 -17.19 6.50
CA PHE A 466 -8.50 -16.92 7.92
C PHE A 466 -8.40 -15.42 8.20
N PHE A 467 -7.88 -14.62 7.27
CA PHE A 467 -7.86 -13.16 7.38
C PHE A 467 -9.24 -12.50 7.29
N GLY A 468 -10.32 -13.28 7.09
CA GLY A 468 -11.70 -12.84 7.26
C GLY A 468 -12.27 -12.99 8.67
N TYR A 469 -11.56 -13.70 9.56
CA TYR A 469 -12.06 -14.08 10.88
C TYR A 469 -11.00 -13.89 11.97
N PRO A 470 -11.41 -13.65 13.23
CA PRO A 470 -12.77 -13.34 13.64
C PRO A 470 -13.22 -11.99 13.10
N ARG A 471 -14.54 -11.80 12.94
CA ARG A 471 -15.11 -10.52 12.49
C ARG A 471 -14.83 -9.46 13.56
N ARG A 472 -14.06 -8.43 13.19
CA ARG A 472 -13.68 -7.32 14.07
C ARG A 472 -13.91 -6.01 13.32
N ILE A 473 -15.19 -5.63 13.31
CA ILE A 473 -15.66 -4.43 12.62
C ILE A 473 -15.06 -3.20 13.30
N VAL A 474 -14.32 -2.44 12.51
CA VAL A 474 -13.67 -1.19 12.92
C VAL A 474 -14.24 0.00 12.17
N TRP A 475 -15.00 -0.25 11.10
CA TRP A 475 -15.68 0.78 10.32
C TRP A 475 -17.05 0.30 9.82
N THR A 476 -18.04 1.21 9.84
CA THR A 476 -19.43 0.94 9.46
C THR A 476 -19.91 1.95 8.40
N SER A 477 -20.59 1.47 7.36
CA SER A 477 -21.18 2.34 6.34
C SER A 477 -22.29 3.20 6.95
N GLY A 478 -22.16 4.53 6.89
CA GLY A 478 -23.19 5.48 7.33
C GLY A 478 -22.82 6.36 8.54
N VAL A 479 -21.65 6.16 9.13
CA VAL A 479 -21.07 7.13 10.09
C VAL A 479 -19.95 7.88 9.38
N VAL A 480 -20.27 9.03 8.80
CA VAL A 480 -19.24 10.03 8.49
C VAL A 480 -18.77 10.53 9.85
N GLN A 481 -17.54 10.18 10.25
CA GLN A 481 -16.89 10.87 11.36
C GLN A 481 -16.43 12.25 10.93
#